data_AF-A0A2G2ZFN7-F1
#
_entry.id   AF-A0A2G2ZFN7-F1
#
_cell.length_a   1.000
_cell.length_b   1.000
_cell.length_c   1.000
_cell.angle_alpha   90.00
_cell.angle_beta   90.00
_cell.angle_gamma   90.00
#
_symmetry.space_group_name_H-M   'P 1'
#
loop_
_entity.id
_entity.type
_entity.pdbx_description
1 polymer ?
#
loop_
_entity_poly.entity_id
_entity_poly.type
_entity_poly.pdbx_seq_one_letter_code
_entity_poly.pdbx_strand_id
1 'polypeptide(L)'
;MLDFFQGIMGEKTQIKALSTIANFSVEHSITPVQNYTISDVPQEVAAPKMVACHIAPCAYPIFYCHHTVGDERKVFKVSLRNEANGDRVEATWIPLNGIHLMLLFK
;
A
#
# COMPACT_ATOMS: atom_id res chain seq x y z
N MET A 1 13.26 5.42 10.49
CA MET A 1 11.89 5.21 9.96
C MET A 1 10.88 5.00 11.09
N LEU A 2 11.19 4.17 12.10
CA LEU A 2 10.33 4.00 13.27
C LEU A 2 10.05 5.32 14.01
N ASP A 3 11.08 6.13 14.27
CA ASP A 3 10.93 7.43 14.95
C ASP A 3 10.01 8.39 14.19
N PHE A 4 10.06 8.37 12.85
CA PHE A 4 9.16 9.14 12.00
C PHE A 4 7.70 8.68 12.15
N PHE A 5 7.47 7.37 12.15
CA PHE A 5 6.12 6.82 12.39
C PHE A 5 5.64 7.14 13.80
N GLN A 6 6.48 6.99 14.81
CA GLN A 6 6.15 7.31 16.20
C GLN A 6 5.86 8.80 16.39
N GLY A 7 6.53 9.69 15.67
CA GLY A 7 6.24 11.13 15.69
C GLY A 7 4.84 11.47 15.15
N ILE A 8 4.29 10.67 14.23
CA ILE A 8 2.96 10.90 13.64
C ILE A 8 1.87 10.15 14.43
N MET A 9 2.12 8.87 14.73
CA MET A 9 1.17 7.96 15.35
C MET A 9 1.09 8.20 16.87
N GLY A 10 2.24 8.43 17.51
CA GLY A 10 2.45 8.54 18.95
C GLY A 10 3.30 7.37 19.48
N GLU A 11 4.18 7.64 20.44
CA GLU A 11 5.23 6.69 20.92
C GLU A 11 4.72 5.33 21.42
N LYS A 12 3.47 5.23 21.86
CA LYS A 12 2.87 4.01 22.44
C LYS A 12 1.69 3.47 21.64
N THR A 13 1.52 3.92 20.40
CA THR A 13 0.47 3.38 19.55
C THR A 13 0.83 2.00 19.05
N GLN A 14 -0.17 1.11 18.98
CA GLN A 14 0.00 -0.09 18.17
C GLN A 14 0.15 0.37 16.71
N ILE A 15 0.96 -0.37 15.97
CA ILE A 15 1.37 -0.03 14.62
C ILE A 15 1.17 -1.31 13.79
N LYS A 16 0.04 -1.42 13.10
CA LYS A 16 -0.15 -2.47 12.09
C LYS A 16 0.70 -2.18 10.84
N ALA A 17 1.23 -3.16 10.13
CA ALA A 17 1.80 -2.90 8.81
C ALA A 17 0.92 -3.58 7.76
N LEU A 18 0.65 -2.87 6.66
CA LEU A 18 0.07 -3.46 5.45
C LEU A 18 1.07 -3.23 4.32
N SER A 19 1.10 -4.11 3.34
CA SER A 19 1.95 -3.96 2.17
C SER A 19 1.19 -4.52 0.98
N THR A 20 1.53 -4.04 -0.21
CA THR A 20 1.06 -4.70 -1.43
C THR A 20 1.82 -6.01 -1.55
N ILE A 21 1.10 -7.13 -1.49
CA ILE A 21 1.66 -8.46 -1.67
C ILE A 21 1.34 -8.86 -3.10
N ALA A 22 2.38 -8.88 -3.93
CA ALA A 22 2.26 -9.35 -5.28
C ALA A 22 2.95 -10.70 -5.41
N ASN A 23 2.16 -11.72 -5.71
CA ASN A 23 2.66 -13.08 -5.93
C ASN A 23 3.12 -13.20 -7.40
N PHE A 24 4.20 -12.50 -7.75
CA PHE A 24 4.80 -12.61 -9.07
C PHE A 24 5.72 -13.83 -9.14
N SER A 25 5.69 -14.58 -10.24
CA SER A 25 6.85 -15.40 -10.61
C SER A 25 8.05 -14.47 -10.86
N VAL A 26 9.23 -14.80 -10.33
CA VAL A 26 10.47 -14.00 -10.39
C VAL A 26 10.83 -13.56 -11.82
N GLU A 27 10.36 -14.33 -12.81
CA GLU A 27 10.49 -14.13 -14.24
C GLU A 27 9.79 -12.86 -14.77
N HIS A 28 8.83 -12.30 -14.02
CA HIS A 28 7.97 -11.20 -14.43
C HIS A 28 8.26 -9.87 -13.72
N SER A 29 9.39 -9.75 -13.01
CA SER A 29 9.78 -8.54 -12.27
C SER A 29 10.07 -7.31 -13.15
N ILE A 30 10.16 -7.50 -14.48
CA ILE A 30 10.29 -6.45 -15.50
C ILE A 30 9.12 -6.52 -16.49
N THR A 31 7.89 -6.70 -15.98
CA THR A 31 6.72 -6.75 -16.85
C THR A 31 6.29 -5.34 -17.30
N PRO A 32 5.86 -5.16 -18.56
CA PRO A 32 5.14 -3.98 -19.00
C PRO A 32 3.93 -3.70 -18.09
N VAL A 33 3.38 -2.48 -18.14
CA VAL A 33 2.13 -2.15 -17.45
C VAL A 33 1.10 -3.26 -17.70
N GLN A 34 0.64 -3.90 -16.61
CA GLN A 34 -0.27 -5.03 -16.66
C GLN A 34 -1.68 -4.56 -16.31
N ASN A 35 -2.67 -5.10 -17.01
CA ASN A 35 -4.07 -4.84 -16.70
C ASN A 35 -4.55 -5.75 -15.57
N TYR A 36 -5.20 -5.15 -14.58
CA TYR A 36 -5.78 -5.85 -13.44
C TYR A 36 -7.26 -5.50 -13.33
N THR A 37 -8.05 -6.50 -12.94
CA THR A 37 -9.46 -6.34 -12.56
C THR A 37 -9.62 -6.53 -11.06
N ILE A 38 -10.57 -5.81 -10.47
CA ILE A 38 -10.96 -6.01 -9.07
C ILE A 38 -11.72 -7.33 -9.01
N SER A 39 -11.18 -8.33 -8.32
CA SER A 39 -11.80 -9.67 -8.26
C SER A 39 -12.78 -9.83 -7.10
N ASP A 40 -12.61 -9.06 -6.03
CA ASP A 40 -13.41 -9.14 -4.81
C ASP A 40 -13.84 -7.74 -4.35
N VAL A 41 -14.91 -7.67 -3.56
CA VAL A 41 -15.42 -6.40 -3.02
C VAL A 41 -14.33 -5.72 -2.17
N PRO A 42 -13.96 -4.46 -2.46
CA PRO A 42 -12.96 -3.75 -1.68
C PRO A 42 -13.36 -3.63 -0.20
N GLN A 43 -12.43 -3.96 0.70
CA GLN A 43 -12.67 -3.92 2.14
C GLN A 43 -12.10 -2.64 2.75
N GLU A 44 -12.95 -1.78 3.31
CA GLU A 44 -12.51 -0.58 4.01
C GLU A 44 -11.74 -0.94 5.30
N VAL A 45 -10.61 -0.26 5.52
CA VAL A 45 -9.78 -0.37 6.72
C VAL A 45 -9.89 0.93 7.50
N ALA A 46 -10.38 0.86 8.73
CA ALA A 46 -10.40 2.01 9.63
C ALA A 46 -8.95 2.44 9.97
N ALA A 47 -8.57 3.62 9.50
CA ALA A 47 -7.22 4.17 9.63
C ALA A 47 -7.27 5.70 9.89
N PRO A 48 -7.68 6.13 11.10
CA PRO A 48 -7.79 7.56 11.45
C PRO A 48 -6.45 8.29 11.44
N LYS A 49 -5.34 7.55 11.51
CA LYS A 49 -4.00 8.01 11.18
C LYS A 49 -3.34 6.97 10.29
N MET A 50 -2.65 7.40 9.24
CA MET A 50 -1.90 6.49 8.38
C MET A 50 -0.64 7.15 7.83
N VAL A 51 0.33 6.33 7.43
CA VAL A 51 1.54 6.78 6.73
C VAL A 51 1.82 5.87 5.53
N ALA A 52 1.49 6.33 4.33
CA ALA A 52 1.80 5.61 3.09
C ALA A 52 3.25 5.86 2.66
N CYS A 53 3.95 4.86 2.12
CA CYS A 53 5.36 5.00 1.72
C CYS A 53 5.65 4.24 0.41
N HIS A 54 6.42 4.86 -0.48
CA HIS A 54 6.85 4.27 -1.76
C HIS A 54 8.35 4.09 -1.77
N ILE A 55 8.80 2.98 -2.36
CA ILE A 55 10.22 2.77 -2.61
C ILE A 55 10.59 3.64 -3.82
N ALA A 56 11.50 4.59 -3.64
CA ALA A 56 12.02 5.35 -4.76
C ALA A 56 12.97 4.46 -5.58
N PRO A 57 12.90 4.49 -6.93
CA PRO A 57 13.81 3.73 -7.78
C PRO A 57 15.19 4.40 -7.77
N CYS A 58 15.97 4.12 -6.75
CA CYS A 58 17.35 4.59 -6.60
C CYS A 58 18.24 3.48 -6.03
N ALA A 59 19.55 3.62 -6.20
CA ALA A 59 20.54 2.65 -5.71
C ALA A 59 20.59 2.52 -4.17
N TYR A 60 19.86 3.36 -3.46
CA TYR A 60 19.75 3.38 -2.00
C TYR A 60 18.30 3.18 -1.57
N PRO A 61 18.03 2.57 -0.40
CA PRO A 61 16.67 2.35 0.10
C PRO A 61 16.06 3.66 0.62
N ILE A 62 15.55 4.48 -0.29
CA ILE A 62 14.83 5.71 0.03
C ILE A 62 13.33 5.44 -0.04
N PHE A 63 12.63 5.83 1.03
CA PHE A 63 11.18 5.73 1.11
C PHE A 63 10.57 7.13 1.05
N TYR A 64 9.75 7.37 0.03
CA TYR A 64 8.96 8.58 -0.08
C TYR A 64 7.62 8.36 0.62
N CYS A 65 7.39 9.06 1.73
CA CYS A 65 6.23 8.83 2.60
C CYS A 65 5.28 10.02 2.66
N HIS A 66 3.99 9.73 2.74
CA HIS A 66 2.89 10.67 2.99
C HIS A 66 2.15 10.25 4.25
N HIS A 67 1.64 11.21 5.02
CA HIS A 67 0.79 10.89 6.16
C HIS A 67 -0.55 11.59 6.06
N THR A 68 -1.54 11.06 6.77
CA THR A 68 -2.86 11.67 6.91
C THR A 68 -3.35 11.44 8.33
N VAL A 69 -3.98 12.47 8.88
CA VAL A 69 -4.63 12.45 10.20
C VAL A 69 -6.06 12.92 10.00
N GLY A 70 -7.02 12.13 10.48
CA GLY A 70 -8.46 12.36 10.33
C GLY A 70 -9.16 11.30 9.48
N ASP A 71 -10.48 11.26 9.56
CA ASP A 71 -11.33 10.24 8.92
C ASP A 71 -11.68 10.55 7.45
N GLU A 72 -11.12 11.63 6.91
CA GLU A 72 -11.41 12.13 5.56
C GLU A 72 -10.88 11.20 4.47
N ARG A 73 -9.84 10.42 4.76
CA ARG A 73 -9.23 9.50 3.80
C ARG A 73 -9.53 8.07 4.15
N LYS A 74 -10.29 7.45 3.25
CA LYS A 74 -10.59 6.03 3.30
C LYS A 74 -9.46 5.20 2.75
N VAL A 75 -9.40 3.99 3.24
CA VAL A 75 -8.37 3.03 2.90
C VAL A 75 -9.04 1.72 2.58
N PHE A 76 -8.63 1.07 1.50
CA PHE A 76 -9.22 -0.18 1.08
C PHE A 76 -8.16 -1.24 0.89
N LYS A 77 -8.46 -2.46 1.32
CA LYS A 77 -7.81 -3.65 0.79
C LYS A 77 -8.55 -4.07 -0.47
N VAL A 78 -7.81 -4.33 -1.53
CA VAL A 78 -8.34 -4.65 -2.84
C VAL A 78 -7.65 -5.90 -3.35
N SER A 79 -8.43 -6.88 -3.77
CA SER A 79 -7.95 -8.07 -4.45
C SER A 79 -7.96 -7.79 -5.94
N LEU A 80 -6.78 -7.86 -6.56
CA LEU A 80 -6.58 -7.61 -7.98
C LEU A 80 -6.21 -8.91 -8.68
N ARG A 81 -6.82 -9.14 -9.84
CA ARG A 81 -6.51 -10.27 -10.71
C ARG A 81 -5.98 -9.78 -12.04
N ASN A 82 -4.80 -10.27 -12.41
CA ASN A 82 -4.19 -10.01 -13.69
C ASN A 82 -5.03 -10.63 -14.81
N GLU A 83 -5.31 -9.85 -15.86
CA GLU A 83 -6.15 -10.31 -16.97
C GLU A 83 -5.45 -11.37 -17.85
N ALA A 84 -4.14 -11.23 -18.05
CA ALA A 84 -3.37 -12.04 -18.98
C ALA A 84 -2.97 -13.41 -18.40
N ASN A 85 -2.51 -13.44 -17.14
CA ASN A 85 -1.98 -14.65 -16.52
C ASN A 85 -2.80 -15.16 -15.32
N GLY A 86 -3.77 -14.37 -14.84
CA GLY A 86 -4.62 -14.75 -13.71
C GLY A 86 -3.98 -14.60 -12.34
N ASP A 87 -2.76 -14.05 -12.24
CA ASP A 87 -2.05 -13.76 -11.00
C ASP A 87 -2.89 -12.89 -10.07
N ARG A 88 -2.72 -13.11 -8.77
CA ARG A 88 -3.41 -12.37 -7.71
C ARG A 88 -2.46 -11.44 -6.98
N VAL A 89 -2.93 -10.20 -6.79
CA VAL A 89 -2.23 -9.17 -6.03
C VAL A 89 -3.19 -8.65 -4.96
N GLU A 90 -2.77 -8.73 -3.70
CA GLU A 90 -3.45 -8.04 -2.61
C GLU A 90 -2.85 -6.64 -2.48
N ALA A 91 -3.61 -5.65 -2.92
CA ALA A 91 -3.20 -4.26 -2.91
C ALA A 91 -3.90 -3.51 -1.79
N THR A 92 -3.21 -2.48 -1.31
CA THR A 92 -3.81 -1.49 -0.44
C THR A 92 -4.01 -0.21 -1.24
N TRP A 93 -5.24 0.28 -1.30
CA TRP A 93 -5.64 1.43 -2.10
C TRP A 93 -6.08 2.58 -1.19
N ILE A 94 -5.52 3.76 -1.45
CA ILE A 94 -6.06 5.04 -0.99
C ILE A 94 -6.57 5.74 -2.23
N PRO A 95 -7.76 6.33 -2.23
CA PRO A 95 -8.14 7.34 -3.21
C PRO A 95 -7.29 8.60 -2.98
N LEU A 96 -6.03 8.52 -3.41
CA LEU A 96 -5.14 9.62 -3.72
C LEU A 96 -4.93 9.60 -5.24
N ASN A 97 -4.29 10.61 -5.81
CA ASN A 97 -4.00 10.69 -7.25
C ASN A 97 -2.95 9.63 -7.71
N GLY A 98 -3.20 8.32 -7.49
CA GLY A 98 -2.31 7.22 -7.91
C GLY A 98 -2.38 5.96 -7.04
N ILE A 99 -2.02 4.81 -7.61
CA ILE A 99 -1.87 3.52 -6.91
C ILE A 99 -0.53 3.55 -6.17
N HIS A 100 -0.55 3.29 -4.86
CA HIS A 100 0.55 3.62 -3.96
C HIS A 100 0.81 2.46 -3.01
N LEU A 101 2.08 2.01 -2.92
CA LEU A 101 2.51 1.08 -1.88
C LEU A 101 2.26 1.74 -0.51
N MET A 102 1.67 1.01 0.43
CA MET A 102 1.06 1.65 1.59
C MET A 102 1.26 0.82 2.84
N LEU A 103 1.91 1.42 3.83
CA LEU A 103 2.04 0.88 5.17
C LEU A 103 0.92 1.45 6.05
N LEU A 104 -0.05 0.62 6.42
CA LEU A 104 -1.17 1.04 7.27
C LEU A 104 -0.94 0.72 8.73
N PHE A 105 -0.58 1.76 9.47
CA PHE A 105 -0.36 1.75 10.90
C PHE A 105 -1.68 1.99 11.63
N LYS A 106 -2.26 0.92 12.19
CA LYS A 106 -3.37 0.96 13.17
C LYS A 106 -2.81 0.85 14.57
#